data_AF-A0A9P5GRM2-F1
#
_entry.id   AF-A0A9P5GRM2-F1
#
_cell.length_a   1.000
_cell.length_b   1.000
_cell.length_c   1.000
_cell.angle_alpha   90.00
_cell.angle_beta   90.00
_cell.angle_gamma   90.00
#
_symmetry.space_group_name_H-M   'P 1'
#
loop_
_entity.id
_entity.type
_entity.pdbx_description
1 polymer ?
#
loop_
_entity_poly.entity_id
_entity_poly.type
_entity_poly.pdbx_seq_one_letter_code
_entity_poly.pdbx_strand_id
1 'polypeptide(L)'
;MRPRNLIQFILPSTILAESPDTSLGSTLNVTVIGARHNRSTLECWALQPGFKTSDQPGQIGTATLDLGSTGGNASYTVLTAGFDGGRHNAPALQWVVFLSGLAHITLPNSTTEAWIQGGKNGAILALDTADVSALGHFTAYPSQDRTTSVLIPLGEKGVPGHRVLHNGPCQGEELLI
;
A
#
# COMPACT_ATOMS: atom_id res chain seq x y z
N MET A 1 27.58 5.58 68.56
CA MET A 1 27.23 5.87 67.15
C MET A 1 27.56 4.64 66.33
N ARG A 2 26.57 3.96 65.75
CA ARG A 2 26.76 2.77 64.88
C ARG A 2 26.71 3.22 63.42
N PRO A 3 27.70 2.88 62.56
CA PRO A 3 27.61 3.20 61.15
C PRO A 3 26.61 2.24 60.50
N ARG A 4 25.72 2.80 59.70
CA ARG A 4 24.67 2.07 58.97
C ARG A 4 25.19 1.88 57.56
N ASN A 5 25.69 0.68 57.24
CA ASN A 5 26.16 0.35 55.90
C ASN A 5 24.97 0.34 54.93
N LEU A 6 25.00 1.23 53.95
CA LEU A 6 24.05 1.29 52.86
C LEU A 6 24.55 0.34 51.76
N ILE A 7 23.87 -0.79 51.57
CA ILE A 7 24.16 -1.72 50.47
C ILE A 7 23.50 -1.14 49.22
N GLN A 8 24.32 -0.62 48.30
CA GLN A 8 23.87 -0.08 47.03
C GLN A 8 23.73 -1.23 46.02
N PHE A 9 22.49 -1.61 45.71
CA PHE A 9 22.20 -2.58 44.66
C PHE A 9 22.38 -1.91 43.30
N ILE A 10 23.49 -2.22 42.62
CA ILE A 10 23.70 -1.87 41.22
C ILE A 10 22.97 -2.91 40.38
N LEU A 11 21.80 -2.55 39.86
CA LEU A 11 21.10 -3.37 38.87
C LEU A 11 21.79 -3.19 37.51
N PRO A 12 22.31 -4.25 36.88
CA PRO A 12 22.85 -4.15 35.53
C PRO A 12 21.70 -3.89 34.54
N SER A 13 21.70 -2.72 33.91
CA SER A 13 20.85 -2.45 32.75
C SER A 13 21.33 -3.30 31.58
N THR A 14 20.69 -4.44 31.37
CA THR A 14 20.85 -5.24 30.16
C THR A 14 20.22 -4.48 29.00
N ILE A 15 21.03 -3.95 28.09
CA ILE A 15 20.57 -3.44 26.81
C ILE A 15 20.09 -4.65 26.00
N LEU A 16 18.78 -4.78 25.82
CA LEU A 16 18.21 -5.73 24.87
C LEU A 16 18.57 -5.21 23.46
N ALA A 17 19.39 -5.97 22.73
CA ALA A 17 19.58 -5.73 21.30
C ALA A 17 18.27 -6.09 20.61
N GLU A 18 17.59 -5.11 20.04
CA GLU A 18 16.41 -5.31 19.20
C GLU A 18 16.86 -6.10 17.97
N SER A 19 16.28 -7.29 17.79
CA SER A 19 16.60 -8.13 16.64
C SER A 19 16.07 -7.43 15.39
N PRO A 20 16.83 -7.36 14.27
CA PRO A 20 16.30 -6.82 13.03
C PRO A 20 15.06 -7.62 12.65
N ASP A 21 13.92 -6.92 12.55
CA ASP A 21 12.65 -7.54 12.20
C ASP A 21 12.78 -8.15 10.81
N THR A 22 12.92 -9.47 10.77
CA THR A 22 13.15 -10.22 9.54
C THR A 22 11.85 -10.38 8.73
N SER A 23 10.75 -9.78 9.22
CA SER A 23 9.42 -9.85 8.60
C SER A 23 9.18 -8.76 7.54
N LEU A 24 9.93 -7.66 7.56
CA LEU A 24 9.75 -6.57 6.60
C LEU A 24 10.46 -6.91 5.29
N GLY A 25 9.69 -7.05 4.20
CA GLY A 25 10.26 -7.17 2.86
C GLY A 25 11.19 -5.98 2.54
N SER A 26 12.18 -6.17 1.67
CA SER A 26 13.11 -5.09 1.30
C SER A 26 12.45 -3.92 0.54
N THR A 27 11.20 -4.08 0.13
CA THR A 27 10.39 -3.08 -0.55
C THR A 27 8.90 -3.30 -0.31
N LEU A 28 8.09 -2.31 -0.71
CA LEU A 28 6.65 -2.42 -0.77
C LEU A 28 6.25 -3.14 -2.06
N ASN A 29 5.53 -4.25 -1.94
CA ASN A 29 4.83 -4.85 -3.07
C ASN A 29 3.39 -4.32 -3.13
N VAL A 30 2.93 -3.97 -4.33
CA VAL A 30 1.61 -3.38 -4.54
C VAL A 30 0.87 -4.08 -5.66
N THR A 31 -0.42 -4.31 -5.45
CA THR A 31 -1.31 -4.69 -6.55
C THR A 31 -1.51 -3.48 -7.45
N VAL A 32 -1.39 -3.68 -8.75
CA VAL A 32 -1.51 -2.62 -9.76
C VAL A 32 -2.61 -2.96 -10.75
N ILE A 33 -3.50 -2.00 -10.99
CA ILE A 33 -4.43 -2.03 -12.11
C ILE A 33 -3.73 -1.34 -13.29
N GLY A 34 -3.09 -2.12 -14.14
CA GLY A 34 -2.36 -1.65 -15.32
C GLY A 34 -3.22 -1.69 -16.57
N ALA A 35 -2.61 -1.47 -17.73
CA ALA A 35 -3.26 -1.70 -19.02
C ALA A 35 -2.29 -2.28 -20.04
N ARG A 36 -2.78 -3.25 -20.84
CA ARG A 36 -2.04 -3.85 -21.95
C ARG A 36 -2.98 -4.18 -23.09
N HIS A 37 -2.59 -3.83 -24.31
CA HIS A 37 -3.41 -4.02 -25.52
C HIS A 37 -4.84 -3.46 -25.37
N ASN A 38 -4.95 -2.23 -24.87
CA ASN A 38 -6.23 -1.52 -24.69
C ASN A 38 -7.20 -2.18 -23.68
N ARG A 39 -6.68 -2.96 -22.74
CA ARG A 39 -7.46 -3.68 -21.71
C ARG A 39 -6.75 -3.57 -20.36
N SER A 40 -7.52 -3.38 -19.30
CA SER A 40 -6.98 -3.35 -17.94
C SER A 40 -6.37 -4.71 -17.56
N THR A 41 -5.31 -4.67 -16.76
CA THR A 41 -4.59 -5.83 -16.23
C THR A 41 -4.47 -5.72 -14.71
N LEU A 42 -4.24 -6.85 -14.05
CA LEU A 42 -3.82 -6.89 -12.66
C LEU A 42 -2.41 -7.46 -12.62
N GLU A 43 -1.52 -6.81 -11.88
CA GLU A 43 -0.13 -7.20 -11.72
C GLU A 43 0.33 -6.98 -10.27
N CYS A 44 1.31 -7.76 -9.82
CA CYS A 44 1.99 -7.53 -8.56
C CYS A 44 3.35 -6.90 -8.83
N TRP A 45 3.60 -5.72 -8.27
CA TRP A 45 4.82 -4.96 -8.49
C TRP A 45 5.60 -4.81 -7.20
N ALA A 46 6.91 -5.00 -7.27
CA ALA A 46 7.86 -4.64 -6.22
C ALA A 46 8.44 -3.25 -6.52
N LEU A 47 8.22 -2.27 -5.66
CA LEU A 47 8.68 -0.91 -5.89
C LEU A 47 10.21 -0.78 -5.78
N GLN A 48 10.79 0.21 -6.46
CA GLN A 48 12.22 0.51 -6.46
C GLN A 48 12.43 2.02 -6.21
N PRO A 49 13.46 2.42 -5.43
CA PRO A 49 14.59 1.62 -4.91
C PRO A 49 14.31 0.82 -3.62
N GLY A 50 13.05 0.65 -3.21
CA GLY A 50 12.70 -0.06 -1.97
C GLY A 50 12.83 0.80 -0.72
N PHE A 51 12.75 0.18 0.47
CA PHE A 51 12.85 0.89 1.74
C PHE A 51 14.28 1.37 2.00
N LYS A 52 14.40 2.55 2.60
CA LYS A 52 15.64 3.16 3.10
C LYS A 52 15.49 3.48 4.57
N THR A 53 16.60 3.59 5.29
CA THR A 53 16.60 4.11 6.65
C THR A 53 16.32 5.61 6.65
N SER A 54 15.29 6.02 7.38
CA SER A 54 14.90 7.42 7.51
C SER A 54 15.81 8.18 8.47
N ASP A 55 16.17 9.41 8.09
CA ASP A 55 16.83 10.42 8.93
C ASP A 55 15.87 11.54 9.37
N GLN A 56 14.59 11.44 8.98
CA GLN A 56 13.60 12.48 9.23
C GLN A 56 13.17 12.48 10.70
N PRO A 57 13.12 13.65 11.38
CA PRO A 57 12.63 13.75 12.74
C PRO A 57 11.26 13.07 12.92
N GLY A 58 11.14 12.23 13.95
CA GLY A 58 9.93 11.43 14.21
C GLY A 58 9.91 10.05 13.53
N GLN A 59 10.86 9.75 12.63
CA GLN A 59 11.01 8.46 11.95
C GLN A 59 12.47 7.98 11.91
N ILE A 60 13.36 8.58 12.71
CA ILE A 60 14.80 8.26 12.65
C ILE A 60 15.02 6.76 12.90
N GLY A 61 15.75 6.12 11.99
CA GLY A 61 16.09 4.70 12.09
C GLY A 61 15.03 3.74 11.53
N THR A 62 13.86 4.22 11.10
CA THR A 62 12.81 3.37 10.54
C THR A 62 12.98 3.15 9.03
N ALA A 63 12.32 2.13 8.49
CA ALA A 63 12.19 1.90 7.06
C ALA A 63 11.20 2.91 6.43
N THR A 64 11.60 3.59 5.36
CA THR A 64 10.77 4.53 4.61
C THR A 64 10.95 4.34 3.11
N LEU A 65 9.88 4.46 2.34
CA LEU A 65 9.87 4.35 0.88
C LEU A 65 9.11 5.54 0.30
N ASP A 66 9.71 6.19 -0.71
CA ASP A 66 9.10 7.32 -1.40
C ASP A 66 8.06 6.83 -2.41
N LEU A 67 6.81 7.28 -2.24
CA LEU A 67 5.68 6.95 -3.12
C LEU A 67 5.56 7.89 -4.33
N GLY A 68 6.48 8.85 -4.46
CA GLY A 68 6.51 9.85 -5.51
C GLY A 68 5.80 11.15 -5.14
N SER A 69 6.00 12.17 -5.96
CA SER A 69 5.30 13.46 -5.82
C SER A 69 3.83 13.36 -6.20
N THR A 70 2.96 14.13 -5.55
CA THR A 70 1.54 14.23 -5.90
C THR A 70 1.30 15.22 -7.04
N GLY A 71 0.43 14.88 -7.99
CA GLY A 71 0.11 15.72 -9.15
C GLY A 71 -1.08 16.64 -8.99
N GLY A 72 -1.77 16.54 -7.86
CA GLY A 72 -2.95 17.34 -7.57
C GLY A 72 -3.42 17.11 -6.14
N ASN A 73 -4.64 17.57 -5.86
CA ASN A 73 -5.24 17.40 -4.54
C ASN A 73 -5.52 15.92 -4.27
N ALA A 74 -5.08 15.44 -3.11
CA ALA A 74 -5.55 14.18 -2.57
C ALA A 74 -6.99 14.31 -2.07
N SER A 75 -7.76 13.24 -2.14
CA SER A 75 -9.14 13.20 -1.63
C SER A 75 -9.33 12.09 -0.60
N TYR A 76 -10.12 12.38 0.42
CA TYR A 76 -10.53 11.42 1.44
C TYR A 76 -11.98 11.03 1.15
N THR A 77 -12.20 9.75 0.86
CA THR A 77 -13.50 9.25 0.41
C THR A 77 -14.06 8.26 1.42
N VAL A 78 -15.33 8.41 1.77
CA VAL A 78 -16.07 7.50 2.64
C VAL A 78 -17.25 6.93 1.86
N LEU A 79 -17.13 5.66 1.47
CA LEU A 79 -18.17 4.94 0.76
C LEU A 79 -19.11 4.28 1.77
N THR A 80 -20.40 4.21 1.43
CA THR A 80 -21.38 3.45 2.24
C THR A 80 -21.06 1.96 2.19
N ALA A 81 -21.55 1.21 3.18
CA ALA A 81 -21.49 -0.25 3.16
C ALA A 81 -22.15 -0.81 1.89
N GLY A 82 -21.58 -1.89 1.33
CA GLY A 82 -22.10 -2.55 0.13
C GLY A 82 -22.11 -1.69 -1.13
N PHE A 83 -21.36 -0.58 -1.19
CA PHE A 83 -21.35 0.30 -2.35
C PHE A 83 -20.83 -0.42 -3.59
N ASP A 84 -21.50 -0.26 -4.73
CA ASP A 84 -21.03 -0.75 -6.03
C ASP A 84 -20.51 0.41 -6.86
N GLY A 85 -19.20 0.45 -7.08
CA GLY A 85 -18.55 1.45 -7.93
C GLY A 85 -18.74 1.20 -9.42
N GLY A 86 -19.26 0.03 -9.81
CA GLY A 86 -19.52 -0.36 -11.18
C GLY A 86 -18.25 -0.38 -12.05
N ARG A 87 -18.45 -0.37 -13.37
CA ARG A 87 -17.37 -0.35 -14.35
C ARG A 87 -16.85 1.07 -14.57
N HIS A 88 -15.55 1.27 -14.47
CA HIS A 88 -14.90 2.54 -14.71
C HIS A 88 -13.40 2.36 -15.01
N ASN A 89 -12.78 3.40 -15.56
CA ASN A 89 -11.34 3.55 -15.61
C ASN A 89 -10.86 4.33 -14.39
N ALA A 90 -9.58 4.23 -14.05
CA ALA A 90 -8.96 5.18 -13.14
C ALA A 90 -9.13 6.62 -13.70
N PRO A 91 -9.65 7.60 -12.92
CA PRO A 91 -9.81 8.97 -13.40
C PRO A 91 -8.48 9.71 -13.60
N ALA A 92 -7.40 9.20 -13.00
CA ALA A 92 -6.02 9.62 -13.19
C ALA A 92 -5.10 8.45 -12.80
N LEU A 93 -3.83 8.53 -13.20
CA LEU A 93 -2.79 7.69 -12.58
C LEU A 93 -2.72 8.07 -11.11
N GLN A 94 -2.99 7.13 -10.21
CA GLN A 94 -3.12 7.46 -8.79
C GLN A 94 -2.82 6.29 -7.87
N TRP A 95 -2.38 6.62 -6.66
CA TRP A 95 -2.50 5.73 -5.52
C TRP A 95 -3.94 5.71 -5.03
N VAL A 96 -4.43 4.52 -4.72
CA VAL A 96 -5.65 4.34 -3.93
C VAL A 96 -5.24 3.60 -2.66
N VAL A 97 -5.36 4.26 -1.51
CA VAL A 97 -5.02 3.69 -0.22
C VAL A 97 -6.31 3.45 0.56
N PHE A 98 -6.74 2.19 0.61
CA PHE A 98 -7.87 1.79 1.43
C PHE A 98 -7.47 1.78 2.91
N LEU A 99 -8.04 2.70 3.67
CA LEU A 99 -7.81 2.84 5.11
C LEU A 99 -8.63 1.82 5.92
N SER A 100 -9.80 1.43 5.41
CA SER A 100 -10.71 0.45 6.02
C SER A 100 -11.68 -0.13 4.99
N GLY A 101 -12.41 -1.18 5.36
CA GLY A 101 -13.34 -1.87 4.48
C GLY A 101 -12.65 -2.83 3.50
N LEU A 102 -13.35 -3.22 2.45
CA LEU A 102 -12.88 -4.20 1.48
C LEU A 102 -13.24 -3.72 0.07
N ALA A 103 -12.26 -3.73 -0.83
CA ALA A 103 -12.47 -3.52 -2.26
C ALA A 103 -12.29 -4.85 -3.01
N HIS A 104 -13.24 -5.17 -3.88
CA HIS A 104 -13.18 -6.31 -4.80
C HIS A 104 -13.11 -5.79 -6.23
N ILE A 105 -11.99 -6.07 -6.89
CA ILE A 105 -11.69 -5.58 -8.23
C ILE A 105 -11.73 -6.75 -9.21
N THR A 106 -12.45 -6.59 -10.32
CA THR A 106 -12.51 -7.56 -11.41
C THR A 106 -12.28 -6.89 -12.76
N LEU A 107 -11.83 -7.66 -13.75
CA LEU A 107 -11.52 -7.17 -15.08
C LEU A 107 -12.52 -7.68 -16.13
N PRO A 108 -12.94 -6.87 -17.10
CA PRO A 108 -13.77 -7.32 -18.21
C PRO A 108 -13.12 -8.48 -18.98
N ASN A 109 -13.89 -9.56 -19.17
CA ASN A 109 -13.47 -10.75 -19.92
C ASN A 109 -12.18 -11.41 -19.37
N SER A 110 -12.02 -11.40 -18.04
CA SER A 110 -10.98 -12.13 -17.32
C SER A 110 -11.59 -12.77 -16.07
N THR A 111 -10.97 -13.83 -15.56
CA THR A 111 -11.28 -14.42 -14.25
C THR A 111 -10.32 -13.93 -13.16
N THR A 112 -9.33 -13.10 -13.51
CA THR A 112 -8.42 -12.50 -12.53
C THR A 112 -9.16 -11.44 -11.72
N GLU A 113 -9.01 -11.52 -10.41
CA GLU A 113 -9.61 -10.60 -9.46
C GLU A 113 -8.61 -10.22 -8.37
N ALA A 114 -8.88 -9.12 -7.67
CA ALA A 114 -8.12 -8.68 -6.51
C ALA A 114 -9.05 -8.34 -5.35
N TRP A 115 -8.67 -8.79 -4.14
CA TRP A 115 -9.36 -8.47 -2.91
C TRP A 115 -8.43 -7.63 -2.05
N ILE A 116 -8.76 -6.35 -1.86
CA ILE A 116 -7.91 -5.39 -1.16
C ILE A 116 -8.57 -5.04 0.16
N GLN A 117 -8.07 -5.66 1.22
CA GLN A 117 -8.46 -5.33 2.58
C GLN A 117 -7.83 -4.00 2.98
N GLY A 118 -8.64 -3.04 3.42
CA GLY A 118 -8.14 -1.78 3.93
C GLY A 118 -7.28 -1.97 5.18
N GLY A 119 -6.32 -1.06 5.40
CA GLY A 119 -5.34 -1.13 6.47
C GLY A 119 -3.91 -1.17 5.94
N LYS A 120 -3.00 -1.85 6.63
CA LYS A 120 -1.56 -1.81 6.33
C LYS A 120 -1.18 -2.22 4.90
N ASN A 121 -1.97 -3.10 4.29
CA ASN A 121 -1.75 -3.62 2.94
C ASN A 121 -2.77 -3.08 1.92
N GLY A 122 -3.51 -2.03 2.29
CA GLY A 122 -4.63 -1.51 1.51
C GLY A 122 -4.23 -0.58 0.36
N ALA A 123 -2.94 -0.44 0.05
CA ALA A 123 -2.45 0.43 -1.01
C ALA A 123 -2.42 -0.32 -2.36
N ILE A 124 -2.99 0.30 -3.38
CA ILE A 124 -2.87 -0.12 -4.78
C ILE A 124 -2.51 1.06 -5.68
N LEU A 125 -1.99 0.73 -6.86
CA LEU A 125 -1.75 1.70 -7.91
C LEU A 125 -2.75 1.49 -9.05
N ALA A 126 -3.52 2.51 -9.40
CA ALA A 126 -4.48 2.46 -10.49
C ALA A 126 -3.96 3.30 -11.67
N LEU A 127 -3.63 2.63 -12.76
CA LEU A 127 -2.97 3.19 -13.94
C LEU A 127 -3.78 2.98 -15.23
N ASP A 128 -4.95 2.33 -15.15
CA ASP A 128 -5.78 1.97 -16.29
C ASP A 128 -6.72 3.10 -16.73
N THR A 129 -6.14 4.27 -17.00
CA THR A 129 -6.87 5.44 -17.51
C THR A 129 -7.52 5.16 -18.87
N ALA A 130 -8.53 5.95 -19.22
CA ALA A 130 -9.36 5.72 -20.41
C ALA A 130 -8.58 5.79 -21.75
N ASP A 131 -7.41 6.43 -21.77
CA ASP A 131 -6.52 6.50 -22.93
C ASP A 131 -5.73 5.22 -23.18
N VAL A 132 -5.57 4.35 -22.17
CA VAL A 132 -4.82 3.09 -22.26
C VAL A 132 -5.66 1.83 -22.08
N SER A 133 -6.88 1.96 -21.54
CA SER A 133 -7.83 0.85 -21.38
C SER A 133 -9.24 1.25 -21.82
N ALA A 134 -9.80 0.57 -22.82
CA ALA A 134 -11.11 0.92 -23.36
C ALA A 134 -12.29 0.63 -22.42
N LEU A 135 -12.16 -0.39 -21.56
CA LEU A 135 -13.26 -0.83 -20.69
C LEU A 135 -13.04 -0.55 -19.21
N GLY A 136 -11.78 -0.35 -18.78
CA GLY A 136 -11.42 -0.20 -17.39
C GLY A 136 -11.57 -1.50 -16.59
N HIS A 137 -11.92 -1.36 -15.31
CA HIS A 137 -12.18 -2.43 -14.36
C HIS A 137 -13.53 -2.24 -13.66
N PHE A 138 -13.96 -3.22 -12.88
CA PHE A 138 -15.09 -3.09 -11.96
C PHE A 138 -14.57 -3.05 -10.53
N THR A 139 -15.20 -2.22 -9.68
CA THR A 139 -14.90 -2.22 -8.24
C THR A 139 -16.19 -2.28 -7.43
N ALA A 140 -16.31 -3.31 -6.61
CA ALA A 140 -17.36 -3.43 -5.60
C ALA A 140 -16.75 -3.28 -4.21
N TYR A 141 -17.54 -2.78 -3.26
CA TYR A 141 -17.15 -2.60 -1.87
C TYR A 141 -18.07 -3.42 -0.95
N PRO A 142 -17.88 -4.76 -0.89
CA PRO A 142 -18.86 -5.68 -0.32
C PRO A 142 -18.90 -5.71 1.22
N SER A 143 -18.04 -4.93 1.87
CA SER A 143 -18.01 -4.81 3.33
C SER A 143 -19.37 -4.37 3.88
N GLN A 144 -19.75 -4.93 5.04
CA GLN A 144 -20.92 -4.49 5.81
C GLN A 144 -20.68 -3.16 6.54
N ASP A 145 -19.41 -2.78 6.67
CA ASP A 145 -18.98 -1.46 7.14
C ASP A 145 -18.57 -0.56 5.97
N ARG A 146 -18.48 0.75 6.25
CA ARG A 146 -18.00 1.75 5.28
C ARG A 146 -16.58 1.42 4.81
N THR A 147 -16.35 1.52 3.50
CA THR A 147 -14.99 1.54 2.96
C THR A 147 -14.49 2.97 2.93
N THR A 148 -13.30 3.20 3.48
CA THR A 148 -12.67 4.52 3.50
C THR A 148 -11.37 4.47 2.72
N SER A 149 -11.13 5.45 1.86
CA SER A 149 -9.92 5.49 1.04
C SER A 149 -9.35 6.90 0.89
N VAL A 150 -8.05 6.96 0.61
CA VAL A 150 -7.38 8.16 0.13
C VAL A 150 -6.98 7.95 -1.32
N LEU A 151 -7.37 8.86 -2.20
CA LEU A 151 -6.99 8.84 -3.61
C LEU A 151 -5.95 9.95 -3.81
N ILE A 152 -4.78 9.59 -4.33
CA ILE A 152 -3.63 10.49 -4.46
C ILE A 152 -3.16 10.47 -5.91
N PRO A 153 -3.46 11.50 -6.72
CA PRO A 153 -2.97 11.59 -8.09
C PRO A 153 -1.44 11.63 -8.14
N LEU A 154 -0.86 10.87 -9.06
CA LEU A 154 0.59 10.91 -9.30
C LEU A 154 1.00 12.23 -9.95
N GLY A 155 2.17 12.74 -9.57
CA GLY A 155 2.76 13.96 -10.13
C GLY A 155 3.51 13.76 -11.43
N GLU A 156 4.19 14.81 -11.90
CA GLU A 156 4.88 14.83 -13.19
C GLU A 156 5.93 13.73 -13.35
N LYS A 157 6.58 13.33 -12.24
CA LYS A 157 7.54 12.20 -12.23
C LYS A 157 6.87 10.85 -12.50
N GLY A 158 5.54 10.77 -12.46
CA GLY A 158 4.74 9.65 -12.95
C GLY A 158 4.75 8.42 -12.05
N VAL A 159 4.64 7.26 -12.71
CA VAL A 159 4.60 5.92 -12.11
C VAL A 159 5.93 5.61 -11.39
N PRO A 160 5.91 5.11 -10.14
CA PRO A 160 7.13 4.78 -9.42
C PRO A 160 7.94 3.70 -10.13
N GLY A 161 9.27 3.74 -9.94
CA GLY A 161 10.16 2.68 -10.40
C GLY A 161 9.73 1.34 -9.78
N HIS A 162 9.74 0.27 -10.57
CA HIS A 162 9.23 -1.03 -10.12
C HIS A 162 9.81 -2.19 -10.93
N ARG A 163 9.69 -3.39 -10.36
CA ARG A 163 9.82 -4.66 -11.06
C ARG A 163 8.49 -5.39 -10.97
N VAL A 164 7.96 -5.84 -12.10
CA VAL A 164 6.80 -6.74 -12.13
C VAL A 164 7.22 -8.09 -11.59
N LEU A 165 6.56 -8.57 -10.53
CA LEU A 165 6.79 -9.90 -9.95
C LEU A 165 6.07 -10.97 -10.75
N HIS A 166 4.77 -10.76 -11.03
CA HIS A 166 3.95 -11.64 -11.84
C HIS A 166 2.64 -10.95 -12.28
N ASN A 167 1.92 -11.61 -13.18
CA ASN A 167 0.54 -11.25 -13.52
C ASN A 167 -0.41 -11.68 -12.38
N GLY A 168 -1.49 -10.93 -12.16
CA GLY A 168 -2.39 -11.09 -11.03
C GLY A 168 -2.02 -10.18 -9.84
N PRO A 169 -2.91 -10.02 -8.84
CA PRO A 169 -2.62 -9.18 -7.67
C PRO A 169 -1.55 -9.81 -6.78
N CYS A 170 -0.93 -9.01 -5.92
CA CYS A 170 -0.04 -9.52 -4.87
C CYS A 170 -0.83 -10.36 -3.85
N GLN A 171 -0.22 -11.41 -3.30
CA GLN A 171 -0.87 -12.34 -2.38
C GLN A 171 0.05 -12.82 -1.24
N GLY A 172 -0.57 -13.24 -0.13
CA GLY A 172 0.12 -13.93 0.96
C GLY A 172 1.32 -13.15 1.51
N GLU A 173 2.50 -13.79 1.48
CA GLU A 173 3.75 -13.24 2.00
C GLU A 173 4.23 -12.00 1.23
N GLU A 174 3.78 -11.80 -0.01
CA GLU A 174 4.14 -10.63 -0.82
C GLU A 174 3.57 -9.34 -0.24
N LEU A 175 2.48 -9.44 0.53
CA LEU A 175 1.83 -8.32 1.21
C LEU A 175 2.41 -8.09 2.62
N LEU A 176 3.46 -8.78 3.04
CA LEU A 176 4.05 -8.58 4.35
C LEU A 176 4.92 -7.31 4.35
N ILE A 177 4.50 -6.37 5.20
CA ILE A 177 5.17 -5.13 5.59
C ILE A 177 5.14 -5.09 7.11
#